data_AF-A0A2G9MFT8-F1
#
_entry.id   AF-A0A2G9MFT8-F1
#
_cell.length_a   1.000
_cell.length_b   1.000
_cell.length_c   1.000
_cell.angle_alpha   90.00
_cell.angle_beta   90.00
_cell.angle_gamma   90.00
#
_symmetry.space_group_name_H-M   'P 1'
#
loop_
_entity.id
_entity.type
_entity.pdbx_description
1 polymer ?
#
loop_
_entity_poly.entity_id
_entity_poly.type
_entity_poly.pdbx_seq_one_letter_code
_entity_poly.pdbx_strand_id
1 'polypeptide(L)'
;MICPKCKSKNIIKRGKRYNKSGTKQLYQCMKCNLTFMKPDGFERMRHNKKIISGAIHMHNDGLSLFQVQNHLWQHDGIKVTRKTISDWKKKYSVFLK
;
A
#
# COMPACT_ATOMS: atom_id res chain seq x y z
N MET A 1 5.94 6.45 -17.37
CA MET A 1 6.46 5.43 -16.44
C MET A 1 7.94 5.25 -16.75
N ILE A 2 8.79 5.05 -15.74
CA ILE A 2 10.25 4.98 -15.92
C ILE A 2 10.75 3.73 -15.22
N CYS A 3 11.69 3.01 -15.84
CA CYS A 3 12.29 1.83 -15.22
C CYS A 3 13.11 2.25 -13.98
N PRO A 4 12.88 1.67 -12.79
CA PRO A 4 13.59 2.06 -11.57
C PRO A 4 15.09 1.75 -11.62
N LYS A 5 15.52 0.80 -12.46
CA LYS A 5 16.94 0.41 -12.59
C LYS A 5 17.68 1.20 -13.67
N CYS A 6 17.16 1.22 -14.90
CA CYS A 6 17.88 1.80 -16.05
C CYS A 6 17.35 3.15 -16.53
N LYS A 7 16.31 3.68 -15.87
CA LYS A 7 15.63 4.95 -16.21
C LYS A 7 15.10 5.05 -17.65
N SER A 8 15.04 3.94 -18.39
CA SER A 8 14.44 3.90 -19.73
C SER A 8 12.92 4.07 -19.66
N LYS A 9 12.35 4.69 -20.70
CA LYS A 9 10.90 4.82 -20.94
C LYS A 9 10.31 3.62 -21.69
N ASN A 10 11.14 2.72 -22.23
CA ASN A 10 10.70 1.54 -22.98
C ASN A 10 10.19 0.45 -22.02
N ILE A 11 8.90 0.53 -21.69
CA ILE A 11 8.22 -0.35 -20.73
C ILE A 11 6.96 -0.91 -21.38
N ILE A 12 6.78 -2.22 -21.26
CA ILE A 12 5.60 -2.95 -21.74
C ILE A 12 4.79 -3.53 -20.57
N LYS A 13 3.51 -3.81 -20.81
CA LYS A 13 2.64 -4.54 -19.87
C LYS A 13 2.89 -6.03 -20.05
N ARG A 14 3.39 -6.71 -19.00
CA ARG A 14 3.71 -8.16 -19.05
C ARG A 14 2.56 -9.04 -18.55
N GLY A 15 1.78 -8.57 -17.57
CA GLY A 15 0.70 -9.34 -16.96
C GLY A 15 0.18 -8.74 -15.67
N LYS A 16 -0.56 -9.52 -14.86
CA LYS A 16 -1.11 -9.08 -13.57
C LYS A 16 -0.65 -10.00 -12.43
N ARG A 17 -0.36 -9.41 -11.27
CA ARG A 17 -0.13 -10.12 -10.01
C ARG A 17 -1.43 -10.13 -9.21
N TYR A 18 -1.85 -11.30 -8.77
CA TYR A 18 -3.04 -11.49 -7.93
C TYR A 18 -2.61 -11.63 -6.47
N ASN A 19 -3.03 -10.69 -5.63
CA ASN A 19 -2.86 -10.76 -4.17
C ASN A 19 -4.23 -10.64 -3.49
N LYS A 20 -4.33 -11.04 -2.22
CA LYS A 20 -5.54 -10.81 -1.38
C LYS A 20 -5.93 -9.32 -1.29
N SER A 21 -4.94 -8.42 -1.41
CA SER A 21 -5.14 -6.96 -1.40
C SER A 21 -5.66 -6.40 -2.73
N GLY A 22 -5.70 -7.22 -3.79
CA GLY A 22 -6.14 -6.83 -5.13
C GLY A 22 -5.17 -7.24 -6.24
N THR A 23 -5.60 -7.02 -7.48
CA THR A 23 -4.81 -7.29 -8.68
C THR A 23 -3.94 -6.10 -9.03
N LYS A 24 -2.63 -6.31 -9.17
CA LYS A 24 -1.67 -5.27 -9.55
C LYS A 24 -1.09 -5.55 -10.93
N GLN A 25 -1.02 -4.53 -11.79
CA GLN A 25 -0.39 -4.65 -13.10
C GLN A 25 1.13 -4.79 -12.97
N LEU A 26 1.70 -5.78 -13.65
CA LEU A 26 3.13 -5.96 -13.83
C LEU A 26 3.58 -5.32 -15.14
N TYR A 27 4.71 -4.64 -15.04
CA TYR A 27 5.39 -3.96 -16.13
C TYR A 27 6.79 -4.54 -16.30
N GLN A 28 7.28 -4.59 -17.54
CA GLN A 28 8.63 -5.03 -17.85
C GLN A 28 9.34 -3.95 -18.67
N CYS A 29 10.57 -3.63 -18.30
CA CYS A 29 11.42 -2.78 -19.13
C CYS A 29 12.09 -3.60 -20.23
N MET A 30 12.01 -3.14 -21.49
CA MET A 30 12.63 -3.82 -22.63
C MET A 30 14.15 -3.62 -22.69
N LYS A 31 14.69 -2.59 -22.03
CA LYS A 31 16.14 -2.31 -22.05
C LYS A 31 16.93 -3.18 -21.08
N CYS A 32 16.41 -3.42 -19.88
CA CYS A 32 17.10 -4.16 -18.82
C CYS A 32 16.37 -5.41 -18.34
N ASN A 33 15.24 -5.76 -18.99
CA ASN A 33 14.38 -6.91 -18.67
C ASN A 33 13.84 -6.95 -17.23
N LEU A 34 13.99 -5.87 -16.46
CA LEU A 34 13.46 -5.78 -15.11
C LEU A 34 11.93 -5.74 -15.12
N THR A 35 11.33 -6.62 -14.32
CA THR A 35 9.89 -6.61 -14.06
C THR A 35 9.61 -5.87 -12.75
N PHE A 36 8.68 -4.91 -12.77
CA PHE A 36 8.30 -4.12 -11.61
C PHE A 36 6.82 -3.75 -11.64
N MET A 37 6.30 -3.32 -10.50
CA MET A 37 4.94 -2.77 -10.37
C MET A 37 5.01 -1.25 -10.35
N LYS A 38 3.90 -0.58 -10.64
CA LYS A 38 3.81 0.86 -10.43
C LYS A 38 4.04 1.19 -8.96
N PRO A 39 4.97 2.11 -8.63
CA PRO A 39 5.17 2.54 -7.25
C PRO A 39 3.96 3.36 -6.82
N ASP A 40 3.18 2.82 -5.89
CA ASP A 40 1.97 3.45 -5.33
C ASP A 40 2.18 3.89 -3.87
N GLY A 41 3.41 3.85 -3.34
CA GLY A 41 3.74 4.15 -1.93
C GLY A 41 3.34 3.05 -0.91
N PHE A 42 2.37 2.21 -1.26
CA PHE A 42 1.93 1.06 -0.46
C PHE A 42 2.56 -0.25 -0.95
N GLU A 43 3.87 -0.22 -1.13
CA GLU A 43 4.65 -1.38 -1.56
C GLU A 43 4.82 -2.38 -0.43
N ARG A 44 4.75 -3.68 -0.76
CA ARG A 44 4.92 -4.81 0.17
C ARG A 44 3.93 -4.80 1.36
N MET A 45 2.79 -4.12 1.24
CA MET A 45 1.71 -4.14 2.23
C MET A 45 0.75 -5.31 1.98
N ARG A 46 0.33 -5.96 3.07
CA ARG A 46 -0.69 -7.03 3.05
C ARG A 46 -2.10 -6.46 2.90
N HIS A 47 -2.38 -5.32 3.52
CA HIS A 47 -3.68 -4.66 3.49
C HIS A 47 -3.76 -3.68 2.32
N ASN A 48 -4.99 -3.40 1.86
CA ASN A 48 -5.21 -2.44 0.79
C ASN A 48 -4.84 -1.02 1.26
N LYS A 49 -4.38 -0.19 0.33
CA LYS A 49 -4.02 1.22 0.60
C LYS A 49 -5.16 1.99 1.24
N LYS A 50 -6.42 1.70 0.86
CA LYS A 50 -7.61 2.38 1.41
C LYS A 50 -7.74 2.16 2.92
N ILE A 51 -7.56 0.92 3.37
CA ILE A 51 -7.65 0.54 4.79
C ILE A 51 -6.54 1.20 5.60
N ILE A 52 -5.30 1.14 5.09
CA ILE A 52 -4.13 1.72 5.77
C ILE A 52 -4.28 3.23 5.88
N SER A 53 -4.66 3.90 4.77
CA SER A 53 -4.89 5.34 4.74
C SER A 53 -6.02 5.73 5.69
N GLY A 54 -7.16 5.03 5.64
CA GLY A 54 -8.31 5.28 6.52
C GLY A 54 -7.95 5.12 7.99
N ALA A 55 -7.20 4.08 8.36
CA ALA A 55 -6.73 3.86 9.73
C ALA A 55 -5.86 5.02 10.24
N ILE A 56 -5.00 5.57 9.39
CA ILE A 56 -4.14 6.70 9.73
C ILE A 56 -4.98 7.98 9.87
N HIS A 57 -5.89 8.25 8.93
CA HIS A 57 -6.79 9.41 9.01
C HIS A 57 -7.61 9.39 10.30
N MET A 58 -8.29 8.28 10.59
CA MET A 58 -9.06 8.11 11.83
C MET A 58 -8.22 8.41 13.08
N HIS A 59 -6.96 7.95 13.10
CA HIS A 59 -6.08 8.23 14.22
C HIS A 59 -5.64 9.69 14.29
N ASN A 60 -5.38 10.33 13.14
CA ASN A 60 -5.07 11.75 13.06
C ASN A 60 -6.27 12.63 13.47
N ASP A 61 -7.50 12.17 13.22
CA ASP A 61 -8.76 12.80 13.68
C ASP A 61 -8.96 12.67 15.21
N GLY A 62 -8.03 12.02 15.91
CA GLY A 62 -8.01 11.93 17.38
C GLY A 62 -8.50 10.60 17.94
N LEU A 63 -8.89 9.63 17.10
CA LEU A 63 -9.31 8.31 17.59
C LEU A 63 -8.11 7.54 18.16
N SER A 64 -8.30 6.92 19.33
CA SER A 64 -7.31 6.02 19.90
C SER A 64 -7.08 4.80 19.00
N LEU A 65 -5.89 4.19 19.09
CA LEU A 65 -5.57 2.98 18.31
C LEU A 65 -6.57 1.84 18.52
N PHE A 66 -7.20 1.77 19.70
CA PHE A 66 -8.26 0.82 20.01
C PHE A 66 -9.56 1.14 19.25
N GLN A 67 -9.98 2.41 19.24
CA GLN A 67 -11.18 2.82 18.48
C GLN A 67 -10.98 2.59 16.98
N VAL A 68 -9.81 2.92 16.43
CA VAL A 68 -9.48 2.65 15.02
C VAL A 68 -9.55 1.15 14.73
N GLN A 69 -8.96 0.32 15.59
CA GLN A 69 -9.01 -1.14 15.45
C GLN A 69 -10.47 -1.64 15.45
N ASN A 70 -11.30 -1.14 16.35
CA ASN A 70 -12.70 -1.53 16.44
C ASN A 70 -13.49 -1.08 15.20
N HIS A 71 -13.24 0.12 14.70
CA HIS A 71 -13.87 0.61 13.46
C HIS A 71 -13.51 -0.27 12.26
N LEU A 72 -12.22 -0.61 12.09
CA LEU A 72 -11.75 -1.50 11.02
C LEU A 72 -12.36 -2.90 11.12
N TRP A 73 -12.60 -3.39 12.33
CA TRP A 73 -13.30 -4.65 12.54
C TRP A 73 -14.78 -4.56 12.13
N GLN A 74 -15.48 -3.54 12.62
CA GLN A 74 -16.93 -3.40 12.46
C GLN A 74 -17.33 -3.05 11.03
N HIS A 75 -16.60 -2.15 10.36
CA HIS A 75 -16.95 -1.65 9.03
C HIS A 75 -16.25 -2.40 7.89
N ASP A 76 -14.95 -2.72 8.05
CA ASP A 76 -14.18 -3.39 6.99
C ASP A 76 -14.06 -4.91 7.19
N GLY A 77 -14.46 -5.44 8.36
CA GLY A 77 -14.28 -6.87 8.69
C GLY A 77 -12.82 -7.26 8.93
N ILE A 78 -11.93 -6.30 9.20
CA ILE A 78 -10.49 -6.52 9.22
C ILE A 78 -9.97 -6.64 10.64
N LYS A 79 -9.41 -7.81 10.92
CA LYS A 79 -8.71 -8.09 12.18
C LYS A 79 -7.26 -7.61 12.08
N VAL A 80 -6.96 -6.45 12.65
CA VAL A 80 -5.60 -5.93 12.81
C VAL A 80 -5.29 -5.73 14.28
N THR A 81 -4.00 -5.73 14.65
CA THR A 81 -3.60 -5.39 16.02
C THR A 81 -3.37 -3.89 16.15
N ARG A 82 -3.52 -3.33 17.35
CA ARG A 82 -3.18 -1.92 17.65
C ARG A 82 -1.73 -1.58 17.26
N LYS A 83 -0.81 -2.53 17.44
CA LYS A 83 0.60 -2.40 17.03
C LYS A 83 0.72 -2.19 15.52
N THR A 84 -0.01 -2.96 14.72
CA THR A 84 -0.03 -2.81 13.26
C THR A 84 -0.46 -1.40 12.83
N ILE A 85 -1.47 -0.82 13.49
CA ILE A 85 -1.94 0.55 13.21
C ILE A 85 -0.85 1.57 13.59
N SER A 86 -0.20 1.38 14.74
CA SER A 86 0.94 2.22 15.15
C SER A 86 2.11 2.14 14.17
N ASP A 87 2.43 0.95 13.66
CA ASP A 87 3.49 0.75 12.67
C ASP A 87 3.15 1.42 11.34
N TRP A 88 1.89 1.37 10.91
CA TRP A 88 1.42 2.10 9.73
C TRP A 88 1.57 3.60 9.91
N LYS A 89 1.13 4.14 11.06
CA LYS A 89 1.34 5.55 11.39
C LYS A 89 2.82 5.91 11.31
N LYS A 90 3.69 5.14 11.97
CA LYS A 90 5.13 5.43 12.01
C LYS A 90 5.78 5.36 10.63
N LYS A 91 5.33 4.44 9.78
CA LYS A 91 5.82 4.29 8.40
C LYS A 91 5.36 5.40 7.46
N TYR A 92 4.14 5.88 7.63
CA TYR A 92 3.49 6.83 6.71
C TYR A 92 3.30 8.24 7.28
N SER A 93 3.76 8.51 8.50
CA SER A 93 3.65 9.81 9.19
C SER A 93 4.30 10.96 8.43
N VAL A 94 5.31 10.68 7.61
CA VAL A 94 5.98 11.70 6.78
C VAL A 94 5.15 12.06 5.55
N PHE A 95 4.30 11.15 5.07
CA PHE A 95 3.52 11.30 3.84
C PHE A 95 2.08 11.75 4.07
N LEU A 96 1.52 11.51 5.26
CA LEU A 96 0.12 11.75 5.62
C LEU A 96 0.01 12.68 6.84
N LYS A 97 0.69 13.83 6.77
CA LYS A 97 0.48 14.94 7.71
C LYS A 97 -0.80 15.68 7.39
#